data_AF-A0A387AP32-F1
#
_entry.id   AF-A0A387AP32-F1
#
_cell.length_a   1.000
_cell.length_b   1.000
_cell.length_c   1.000
_cell.angle_alpha   90.00
_cell.angle_beta   90.00
_cell.angle_gamma   90.00
#
_symmetry.space_group_name_H-M   'P 1'
#
loop_
_entity.id
_entity.type
_entity.pdbx_description
1 polymer ?
#
loop_
_entity_poly.entity_id
_entity_poly.type
_entity_poly.pdbx_seq_one_letter_code
_entity_poly.pdbx_strand_id
1 'polypeptide(L)'
;MAFKSANQLLGDNDTYKVSSDIKRFTLLDMGFSKTNANNFAFERSLDPSDPYKGIRLKIVFKNDLKSFKISTISGNGLNKVNIFTNKNSEVLVEQYKFLMNNFVERSVFTKE
;
A
#
# COMPACT_ATOMS: atom_id res chain seq x y z
N MET A 1 -0.50 7.85 10.95
CA MET A 1 -1.44 6.82 10.46
C MET A 1 -1.57 5.79 11.55
N ALA A 2 -2.79 5.37 11.89
CA ALA A 2 -3.00 4.28 12.84
C ALA A 2 -3.03 2.94 12.09
N PHE A 3 -2.56 1.88 12.75
CA PHE A 3 -2.75 0.52 12.28
C PHE A 3 -4.21 0.12 12.47
N LYS A 4 -4.83 -0.42 11.42
CA LYS A 4 -6.22 -0.89 11.44
C LYS A 4 -6.32 -2.22 10.71
N SER A 5 -7.32 -3.03 11.05
CA SER A 5 -7.65 -4.27 10.33
C SER A 5 -8.28 -3.98 8.97
N ALA A 6 -9.09 -2.92 8.88
CA ALA A 6 -9.62 -2.36 7.65
C ALA A 6 -9.18 -0.90 7.51
N ASN A 7 -8.66 -0.53 6.34
CA ASN A 7 -8.12 0.80 6.09
C ASN A 7 -8.30 1.20 4.63
N GLN A 8 -8.29 2.50 4.41
CA GLN A 8 -8.57 3.12 3.12
C GLN A 8 -7.46 4.11 2.80
N LEU A 9 -7.08 4.19 1.52
CA LEU A 9 -6.13 5.21 1.08
C LEU A 9 -6.82 6.59 1.11
N LEU A 10 -6.07 7.63 1.47
CA LEU A 10 -6.60 8.99 1.52
C LEU A 10 -7.22 9.38 0.17
N GLY A 11 -8.54 9.66 0.16
CA GLY A 11 -9.28 10.05 -1.03
C GLY A 11 -9.82 8.91 -1.89
N ASP A 12 -9.51 7.66 -1.55
CA ASP A 12 -10.13 6.50 -2.21
C ASP A 12 -11.58 6.36 -1.74
N ASN A 13 -12.40 5.58 -2.44
CA ASN A 13 -13.71 5.11 -1.97
C ASN A 13 -13.66 3.64 -1.49
N ASP A 14 -12.65 2.89 -1.95
CA ASP A 14 -12.52 1.47 -1.59
C ASP A 14 -11.84 1.30 -0.23
N THR A 15 -12.43 0.46 0.63
CA THR A 15 -11.81 0.03 1.88
C THR A 15 -11.20 -1.36 1.70
N TYR A 16 -9.98 -1.53 2.19
CA TYR A 16 -9.26 -2.80 2.14
C TYR A 16 -9.09 -3.34 3.54
N LYS A 17 -9.39 -4.63 3.71
CA LYS A 17 -9.27 -5.34 4.98
C LYS A 17 -8.21 -6.42 4.87
N VAL A 18 -7.48 -6.64 5.96
CA VAL A 18 -6.56 -7.78 6.06
C VAL A 18 -7.35 -9.07 5.87
N SER A 19 -6.90 -9.89 4.91
CA SER A 19 -7.48 -11.22 4.69
C SER A 19 -7.24 -12.15 5.88
N SER A 20 -8.21 -13.01 6.21
CA SER A 20 -8.03 -14.09 7.20
C SER A 20 -6.98 -15.11 6.78
N ASP A 21 -6.73 -15.24 5.47
CA ASP A 21 -5.82 -16.23 4.88
C ASP A 21 -4.41 -15.68 4.62
N ILE A 22 -4.12 -14.47 5.11
CA ILE A 22 -2.83 -13.83 4.90
C ILE A 22 -1.68 -14.68 5.44
N LYS A 23 -0.65 -14.89 4.60
CA LYS A 23 0.56 -15.64 4.97
C LYS A 23 1.78 -14.73 4.89
N ARG A 24 2.70 -14.93 5.84
CA ARG A 24 3.98 -14.20 5.88
C ARG A 24 4.79 -14.40 4.61
N PHE A 25 4.85 -15.62 4.08
CA PHE A 25 5.59 -15.90 2.85
C PHE A 25 4.98 -15.18 1.64
N THR A 26 3.65 -15.09 1.56
CA THR A 26 2.96 -14.32 0.52
C THR A 26 3.38 -12.84 0.55
N LEU A 27 3.51 -12.22 1.73
CA LEU A 27 4.02 -10.84 1.81
C LEU A 27 5.44 -10.71 1.24
N LEU A 28 6.33 -11.66 1.53
CA LEU A 28 7.69 -11.65 1.01
C LEU A 28 7.71 -11.81 -0.52
N ASP A 29 6.93 -12.74 -1.06
CA ASP A 29 6.78 -12.98 -2.52
C ASP A 29 6.22 -11.74 -3.23
N MET A 30 5.32 -11.03 -2.55
CA MET A 30 4.73 -9.77 -3.01
C MET A 30 5.64 -8.55 -2.85
N GLY A 31 6.88 -8.75 -2.41
CA GLY A 31 7.90 -7.70 -2.31
C GLY A 31 7.85 -6.86 -1.04
N PHE A 32 7.14 -7.30 0.00
CA PHE A 32 7.27 -6.70 1.33
C PHE A 32 8.59 -7.13 1.96
N SER A 33 9.26 -6.21 2.64
CA SER A 33 10.49 -6.47 3.38
C SER A 33 10.28 -6.30 4.88
N LYS A 34 11.07 -7.05 5.66
CA LYS A 34 11.09 -6.91 7.10
C LYS A 34 11.81 -5.62 7.48
N THR A 35 11.17 -4.82 8.33
CA THR A 35 11.75 -3.59 8.89
C THR A 35 12.49 -3.88 10.19
N ASN A 36 13.37 -2.97 10.61
CA ASN A 36 14.06 -3.06 11.92
C ASN A 36 13.07 -3.11 13.10
N ALA A 37 11.88 -2.53 12.95
CA ALA A 37 10.80 -2.57 13.93
C ALA A 37 9.99 -3.90 13.88
N ASN A 38 10.53 -4.94 13.26
CA ASN A 38 9.93 -6.28 13.11
C ASN A 38 8.58 -6.30 12.35
N ASN A 39 8.23 -5.22 11.64
CA ASN A 39 7.04 -5.12 10.80
C ASN A 39 7.35 -5.46 9.33
N PHE A 40 6.35 -5.68 8.49
CA PHE A 40 6.50 -5.87 7.05
C PHE A 40 6.12 -4.60 6.31
N ALA A 41 6.99 -4.09 5.45
CA ALA A 41 6.75 -2.87 4.69
C ALA A 41 6.88 -3.12 3.19
N PHE A 42 5.95 -2.56 2.43
CA PHE A 42 6.01 -2.43 0.98
C PHE A 42 6.10 -0.95 0.65
N GLU A 43 7.07 -0.58 -0.18
CA GLU A 43 7.24 0.78 -0.66
C GLU A 43 7.65 0.76 -2.15
N ARG A 44 6.81 1.33 -3.02
CA ARG A 44 7.05 1.40 -4.48
C ARG A 44 6.53 2.71 -5.06
N SER A 45 7.18 3.21 -6.11
CA SER A 45 6.66 4.33 -6.89
C SER A 45 5.37 3.93 -7.60
N LEU A 46 4.40 4.84 -7.62
CA LEU A 46 3.19 4.77 -8.44
C LEU A 46 3.37 5.50 -9.77
N ASP A 47 4.46 6.27 -9.92
CA ASP A 47 4.76 7.00 -11.14
C ASP A 47 5.68 6.14 -12.04
N PRO A 48 5.21 5.69 -13.22
CA PRO A 48 6.01 4.90 -14.14
C PRO A 48 7.10 5.73 -14.83
N SER A 49 6.94 7.04 -14.93
CA SER A 49 7.92 7.95 -15.54
C SER A 49 9.02 8.35 -14.56
N ASP A 50 8.74 8.34 -13.25
CA ASP A 50 9.72 8.64 -12.21
C ASP A 50 9.81 7.54 -11.13
N PRO A 51 10.56 6.46 -11.39
CA PRO A 51 10.66 5.35 -10.46
C PRO A 51 11.42 5.69 -9.16
N TYR A 52 12.19 6.78 -9.12
CA TYR A 52 13.02 7.14 -7.96
C TYR A 52 12.43 8.28 -7.13
N LYS A 53 11.83 9.29 -7.76
CA LYS A 53 11.28 10.50 -7.12
C LYS A 53 9.77 10.67 -7.34
N GLY A 54 9.11 9.69 -7.94
CA GLY A 54 7.66 9.65 -8.04
C GLY A 54 6.97 9.50 -6.68
N ILE A 55 5.66 9.74 -6.67
CA ILE A 55 4.82 9.48 -5.50
C ILE A 55 4.83 7.98 -5.21
N ARG A 56 5.04 7.60 -3.95
CA ARG A 56 5.18 6.20 -3.55
C ARG A 56 3.98 5.71 -2.76
N LEU A 57 3.56 4.49 -3.04
CA LEU A 57 2.66 3.73 -2.17
C LEU A 57 3.48 3.10 -1.05
N LYS A 58 3.06 3.33 0.19
CA LYS A 58 3.63 2.73 1.39
C LYS A 58 2.57 1.97 2.16
N ILE A 59 2.78 0.67 2.32
CA ILE A 59 1.94 -0.22 3.13
C ILE A 59 2.83 -0.83 4.21
N VAL A 60 2.37 -0.82 5.46
CA VAL A 60 3.09 -1.46 6.56
C VAL A 60 2.12 -2.33 7.35
N PHE A 61 2.41 -3.62 7.44
CA PHE A 61 1.75 -4.58 8.32
C PHE A 61 2.51 -4.73 9.62
N LYS A 62 1.78 -4.89 10.73
CA LYS A 62 2.39 -5.36 11.97
C LYS A 62 2.93 -6.78 11.82
N ASN A 63 3.87 -7.16 12.69
CA ASN A 63 4.42 -8.53 12.71
C ASN A 63 3.33 -9.62 12.90
N ASP A 64 2.25 -9.29 13.59
CA ASP A 64 1.10 -10.19 13.79
C ASP A 64 0.21 -10.36 12.55
N LEU A 65 0.49 -9.59 11.49
CA LEU A 65 -0.26 -9.51 10.23
C LEU A 65 -1.72 -9.06 10.36
N LYS A 66 -2.22 -8.73 11.56
CA LYS A 66 -3.64 -8.43 11.81
C LYS A 66 -4.06 -7.02 11.45
N SER A 67 -3.08 -6.12 11.33
CA SER A 67 -3.34 -4.71 11.11
C SER A 67 -2.29 -4.10 10.21
N PHE A 68 -2.73 -3.13 9.41
CA PHE A 68 -1.88 -2.41 8.47
C PHE A 68 -2.17 -0.92 8.49
N LYS A 69 -1.20 -0.17 7.97
CA LYS A 69 -1.36 1.24 7.60
C LYS A 69 -0.99 1.39 6.13
N ILE A 70 -1.74 2.21 5.43
CA ILE A 70 -1.55 2.51 4.01
C ILE A 70 -1.47 4.03 3.82
N SER A 71 -0.62 4.46 2.90
CA SER A 71 -0.48 5.86 2.54
C SER A 71 0.31 6.04 1.26
N THR A 72 0.02 7.11 0.56
CA THR A 72 0.84 7.65 -0.52
C THR A 72 1.69 8.80 -0.01
N ILE A 73 2.98 8.76 -0.32
CA ILE A 73 3.97 9.78 0.10
C ILE A 73 4.65 10.39 -1.12
N SER A 74 5.08 11.65 -1.04
CA SER A 74 5.89 12.29 -2.08
C SER A 74 7.21 11.55 -2.28
N GLY A 75 7.90 11.77 -3.41
CA GLY A 75 9.16 11.06 -3.71
C GLY A 75 10.30 11.30 -2.72
N ASN A 76 10.29 12.42 -2.00
CA ASN A 76 11.21 12.64 -0.88
C ASN A 76 10.84 11.86 0.40
N GLY A 77 9.68 11.19 0.40
CA GLY A 77 9.17 10.34 1.48
C GLY A 77 8.59 11.06 2.70
N LEU A 78 8.55 12.39 2.70
CA LEU A 78 8.22 13.18 3.89
C LEU A 78 6.73 13.53 3.99
N ASN A 79 6.09 13.87 2.87
CA ASN A 79 4.73 14.40 2.88
C ASN A 79 3.74 13.35 2.38
N LYS A 80 2.58 13.28 3.02
CA LYS A 80 1.46 12.50 2.48
C LYS A 80 0.86 13.25 1.30
N VAL A 81 0.46 12.51 0.28
CA VAL A 81 -0.15 13.06 -0.93
C VAL A 81 -1.46 12.34 -1.18
N ASN A 82 -2.54 13.08 -1.44
CA ASN A 82 -3.75 12.49 -1.99
C ASN A 82 -3.55 12.31 -3.51
N ILE A 83 -3.52 11.07 -3.98
CA ILE A 83 -3.30 10.78 -5.42
C ILE A 83 -4.54 11.06 -6.26
N PHE A 84 -5.75 10.98 -5.68
CA PHE A 84 -7.02 11.16 -6.38
C PHE A 84 -7.26 12.60 -6.81
N THR A 85 -6.67 13.57 -6.10
CA THR A 85 -6.75 15.00 -6.41
C THR A 85 -5.48 15.53 -7.09
N ASN A 86 -4.58 14.65 -7.51
CA ASN A 86 -3.31 15.05 -8.15
C ASN A 86 -3.53 15.41 -9.63
N LYS A 87 -2.63 16.19 -10.23
CA LYS A 87 -2.64 16.48 -11.67
C LYS A 87 -2.51 15.21 -12.52
N ASN A 88 -1.70 14.25 -12.06
CA ASN A 88 -1.50 12.97 -12.74
C ASN A 88 -2.33 11.84 -12.08
N SER A 89 -3.51 12.19 -11.54
CA SER A 89 -4.36 11.27 -10.75
C SER A 89 -4.64 9.96 -11.50
N GLU A 90 -5.02 10.02 -12.77
CA GLU A 90 -5.39 8.84 -13.56
C GLU A 90 -4.31 7.76 -13.55
N VAL A 91 -3.07 8.11 -13.93
CA VAL A 91 -1.93 7.16 -13.98
C VAL A 91 -1.58 6.63 -12.58
N LEU A 92 -1.56 7.51 -11.58
CA LEU A 92 -1.22 7.13 -10.20
C LEU A 92 -2.28 6.18 -9.60
N VAL A 93 -3.55 6.46 -9.86
CA VAL A 93 -4.69 5.67 -9.38
C VAL A 93 -4.74 4.34 -10.11
N GLU A 94 -4.51 4.29 -11.42
CA GLU A 94 -4.44 3.04 -12.18
C GLU A 94 -3.35 2.11 -11.63
N GLN A 95 -2.13 2.62 -11.46
CA GLN A 95 -1.02 1.84 -10.90
C GLN A 95 -1.31 1.38 -9.46
N TYR A 96 -1.93 2.25 -8.65
CA TYR A 96 -2.34 1.92 -7.30
C TYR A 96 -3.38 0.78 -7.29
N LYS A 97 -4.43 0.88 -8.10
CA LYS A 97 -5.49 -0.14 -8.19
C LYS A 97 -4.95 -1.46 -8.72
N PHE A 98 -4.03 -1.43 -9.68
CA PHE A 98 -3.33 -2.63 -10.16
C PHE A 98 -2.61 -3.37 -9.02
N LEU A 99 -1.82 -2.65 -8.21
CA LEU A 99 -1.12 -3.24 -7.06
C LEU A 99 -2.11 -3.79 -6.02
N MET A 100 -3.15 -3.02 -5.69
CA MET A 100 -4.15 -3.45 -4.71
C MET A 100 -4.94 -4.67 -5.16
N ASN A 101 -5.32 -4.74 -6.44
CA ASN A 101 -5.99 -5.91 -7.00
C ASN A 101 -5.09 -7.15 -6.92
N ASN A 102 -3.80 -7.01 -7.21
CA ASN A 102 -2.87 -8.13 -7.09
C ASN A 102 -2.74 -8.61 -5.63
N PHE A 103 -2.73 -7.69 -4.66
CA PHE A 103 -2.78 -8.06 -3.24
C PHE A 103 -4.09 -8.76 -2.87
N VAL A 104 -5.22 -8.39 -3.46
CA VAL A 104 -6.50 -9.07 -3.24
C VAL A 104 -6.48 -10.48 -3.84
N GLU A 105 -6.03 -10.63 -5.08
CA GLU A 105 -5.89 -11.93 -5.75
C GLU A 105 -5.00 -12.91 -4.96
N ARG A 106 -3.94 -12.38 -4.34
CA ARG A 106 -3.00 -13.17 -3.53
C ARG A 106 -3.46 -13.36 -2.08
N SER A 107 -4.70 -13.02 -1.76
CA SER A 107 -5.29 -13.17 -0.43
C SER A 107 -4.53 -12.40 0.66
N VAL A 108 -3.90 -11.28 0.32
CA VAL A 108 -3.31 -10.34 1.29
C VAL A 108 -4.40 -9.42 1.84
N PHE A 109 -5.27 -8.92 0.96
CA PHE A 109 -6.42 -8.10 1.32
C PHE A 109 -7.72 -8.71 0.83
N THR A 110 -8.83 -8.31 1.43
CA THR A 110 -10.17 -8.39 0.86
C THR A 110 -10.69 -6.97 0.65
N LYS A 111 -11.45 -6.78 -0.43
CA LYS A 111 -12.14 -5.51 -0.69
C LYS A 111 -13.50 -5.56 0.00
N GLU A 112 -13.80 -4.57 0.85
CA GLU A 112 -15.11 -4.38 1.48
C GLU A 112 -16.02 -3.50 0.62
#